data_AF-A0A1W9SXJ1-F1
#
_entry.id   AF-A0A1W9SXJ1-F1
#
_cell.length_a   1.000
_cell.length_b   1.000
_cell.length_c   1.000
_cell.angle_alpha   90.00
_cell.angle_beta   90.00
_cell.angle_gamma   90.00
#
_symmetry.space_group_name_H-M   'P 1'
#
loop_
_entity.id
_entity.type
_entity.pdbx_description
1 polymer ?
#
loop_
_entity_poly.entity_id
_entity_poly.type
_entity_poly.pdbx_seq_one_letter_code
_entity_poly.pdbx_strand_id
1 'polypeptide(L)' 'MKSINEQILRATKEIVIKFIEMGRLSPSNIHESFKDIYATVNETVKENNESVSSKN' A
#
# COMPACT_ATOMS: atom_id res chain seq x y z
N MET A 1 8.53 1.94 -17.21
CA MET A 1 8.29 1.53 -15.81
C MET A 1 6.82 1.79 -15.47
N LYS A 2 6.17 0.92 -14.69
CA LYS A 2 4.81 1.18 -14.18
C LYS A 2 4.81 2.42 -13.30
N SER A 3 3.73 3.22 -13.34
CA SER A 3 3.66 4.46 -12.56
C SER A 3 3.79 4.17 -11.06
N ILE A 4 4.26 5.14 -10.27
CA ILE A 4 4.36 4.97 -8.81
C ILE A 4 2.99 4.63 -8.19
N ASN A 5 1.92 5.24 -8.70
CA ASN A 5 0.55 4.95 -8.29
C ASN A 5 0.16 3.49 -8.56
N GLU A 6 0.53 2.96 -9.72
CA GLU A 6 0.26 1.55 -10.05
C GLU A 6 1.06 0.61 -9.14
N GLN A 7 2.29 0.97 -8.77
CA GLN A 7 3.10 0.19 -7.85
C GLN A 7 2.50 0.18 -6.43
N ILE A 8 2.04 1.33 -5.93
CA ILE A 8 1.35 1.46 -4.63
C ILE A 8 0.09 0.60 -4.62
N LEU A 9 -0.74 0.67 -5.66
CA LEU A 9 -1.98 -0.12 -5.75
C LEU A 9 -1.69 -1.62 -5.82
N ARG A 10 -0.64 -2.03 -6.54
CA ARG A 10 -0.24 -3.44 -6.62
C ARG A 10 0.22 -3.97 -5.26
N ALA A 11 1.10 -3.23 -4.58
CA ALA A 11 1.59 -3.61 -3.25
C ALA A 11 0.44 -3.70 -2.24
N THR A 12 -0.46 -2.70 -2.22
CA THR A 12 -1.65 -2.69 -1.37
C THR A 12 -2.49 -3.96 -1.59
N LYS A 13 -2.80 -4.28 -2.86
CA LYS A 13 -3.57 -5.47 -3.23
C LYS A 13 -2.89 -6.76 -2.74
N GLU A 14 -1.59 -6.89 -2.93
CA GLU A 14 -0.83 -8.09 -2.54
C GLU A 14 -0.84 -8.29 -1.01
N ILE A 15 -0.65 -7.22 -0.22
CA ILE A 15 -0.72 -7.28 1.25
C ILE A 15 -2.12 -7.72 1.71
N VAL A 16 -3.17 -7.10 1.17
CA VAL A 16 -4.56 -7.44 1.50
C VAL A 16 -4.87 -8.90 1.20
N ILE A 17 -4.52 -9.38 0.00
CA ILE A 17 -4.70 -10.79 -0.38
C ILE A 17 -3.94 -11.69 0.59
N LYS A 18 -2.71 -11.34 0.96
CA LYS A 18 -1.91 -12.15 1.88
C LYS A 18 -2.55 -12.28 3.26
N PHE A 19 -3.15 -11.20 3.77
CA PHE A 19 -3.87 -11.25 5.04
C PHE A 19 -5.14 -12.11 4.95
N ILE A 20 -5.84 -12.12 3.82
CA ILE A 20 -6.98 -13.01 3.58
C ILE A 20 -6.52 -14.48 3.54
N GLU A 21 -5.45 -14.78 2.78
CA GLU A 21 -4.86 -16.13 2.69
C GLU A 21 -4.44 -16.67 4.06
N MET A 22 -3.94 -15.79 4.94
CA MET A 22 -3.53 -16.15 6.31
C MET A 22 -4.69 -16.17 7.32
N GLY A 23 -5.93 -15.89 6.89
CA GLY A 23 -7.09 -15.79 7.78
C GLY A 23 -6.98 -14.64 8.80
N ARG A 24 -6.21 -13.59 8.48
CA ARG A 24 -6.03 -12.39 9.30
C ARG A 24 -6.96 -11.25 8.89
N LEU A 25 -7.60 -11.36 7.72
CA LEU A 25 -8.56 -10.41 7.19
C LEU A 25 -9.73 -11.16 6.55
N SER A 26 -10.96 -10.75 6.86
CA SER A 26 -12.16 -11.28 6.21
C SER A 26 -12.43 -10.55 4.89
N PRO A 27 -12.75 -11.25 3.79
CA PRO A 27 -13.16 -10.61 2.53
C PRO A 27 -14.31 -9.62 2.69
N SER A 28 -15.20 -9.79 3.69
CA SER A 28 -16.33 -8.90 3.96
C SER A 28 -15.90 -7.48 4.34
N ASN A 29 -14.72 -7.31 4.93
CA ASN A 29 -14.24 -6.03 5.45
C ASN A 29 -13.12 -5.42 4.57
N ILE A 30 -12.93 -5.94 3.36
CA ILE A 30 -11.82 -5.56 2.49
C ILE A 30 -11.77 -4.06 2.17
N HIS A 31 -12.92 -3.39 2.10
CA HIS A 31 -13.03 -2.00 1.70
C HIS A 31 -12.36 -1.03 2.69
N GLU A 32 -12.41 -1.34 3.98
CA GLU A 32 -11.80 -0.55 5.05
C GLU A 32 -10.30 -0.85 5.10
N SER A 33 -9.95 -2.13 5.24
CA SER A 33 -8.55 -2.55 5.33
C SER A 33 -7.71 -2.17 4.10
N PHE A 34 -8.28 -2.19 2.89
CA PHE A 34 -7.56 -1.77 1.69
C PHE A 34 -7.19 -0.28 1.75
N LYS A 35 -8.05 0.59 2.30
CA LYS A 35 -7.76 2.02 2.44
C LYS A 35 -6.64 2.28 3.45
N ASP A 36 -6.68 1.59 4.59
CA ASP A 36 -5.66 1.73 5.64
C ASP A 36 -4.28 1.28 5.15
N ILE A 37 -4.23 0.12 4.48
CA ILE A 37 -2.99 -0.40 3.90
C ILE A 37 -2.51 0.51 2.76
N TYR A 38 -3.42 1.01 1.91
CA TYR A 38 -3.06 1.96 0.86
C TYR A 38 -2.43 3.23 1.43
N ALA A 39 -3.04 3.81 2.47
CA ALA A 39 -2.52 5.00 3.13
C ALA A 39 -1.10 4.75 3.67
N THR A 40 -0.92 3.64 4.40
CA THR A 40 0.38 3.24 4.96
C THR A 40 1.46 3.13 3.87
N VAL A 41 1.17 2.45 2.76
CA VAL A 41 2.13 2.27 1.66
C VAL A 41 2.42 3.61 0.96
N ASN A 42 1.38 4.41 0.69
CA ASN A 42 1.49 5.69 0.02
C ASN A 42 2.29 6.70 0.84
N GLU A 43 2.05 6.78 2.15
CA GLU A 43 2.79 7.63 3.08
C GLU A 43 4.27 7.22 3.12
N THR A 44 4.56 5.93 3.31
CA THR A 44 5.93 5.41 3.27
C THR A 44 6.65 5.78 1.97
N VAL A 45 5.98 5.68 0.82
CA VAL A 45 6.56 6.05 -0.48
C VAL A 45 6.78 7.56 -0.58
N LYS A 46 5.84 8.39 -0.12
CA LYS A 46 5.96 9.86 -0.15
C LYS A 46 7.10 10.35 0.74
N GLU A 47 7.20 9.87 1.97
CA GLU A 47 8.30 10.19 2.89
C GLU A 47 9.68 9.86 2.29
N ASN A 48 9.78 8.72 1.60
CA ASN A 48 11.01 8.37 0.86
C ASN A 48 11.30 9.32 -0.30
N ASN A 49 10.28 9.81 -1.02
CA ASN A 49 10.49 10.78 -2.10
C ASN A 49 10.87 12.18 -1.57
N GLU A 50 10.26 12.63 -0.47
CA GLU A 50 10.54 13.94 0.16
C GLU A 50 11.94 13.98 0.80
N SER A 51 12.37 12.88 1.42
CA SER A 51 13.72 12.74 1.97
C SER A 51 14.81 12.65 0.89
N VAL A 52 14.48 12.18 -0.32
CA VAL A 52 15.37 12.20 -1.48
C VAL A 52 15.43 13.60 -2.12
N SER A 53 14.31 14.31 -2.18
CA SER A 53 14.26 15.67 -2.74
C SER A 53 14.99 16.71 -1.87
N SER A 54 15.08 16.50 -0.55
CA SER A 54 15.73 17.44 0.39
C SER A 54 17.25 17.25 0.50
N LYS A 55 17.82 16.25 -0.20
CA LYS A 55 19.26 15.94 -0.20
C LYS A 55 19.98 16.35 -1.48
N ASN A 56 19.28 16.98 -2.43
CA ASN A 56 19.82 17.45 -3.71
C ASN A 56 19.92 18.96 -3.78
#